data_AF-A0A4Y6RBC0-F1
#
_entry.id   AF-A0A4Y6RBC0-F1
#
_cell.length_a   1.000
_cell.length_b   1.000
_cell.length_c   1.000
_cell.angle_alpha   90.00
_cell.angle_beta   90.00
_cell.angle_gamma   90.00
#
_symmetry.space_group_name_H-M   'P 1'
#
loop_
_entity.id
_entity.type
_entity.pdbx_description
1 polymer ?
#
loop_
_entity_poly.entity_id
_entity_poly.type
_entity_poly.pdbx_seq_one_letter_code
_entity_poly.pdbx_strand_id
1 'polypeptide(L)'
;MEFRNLTSFPAIAFDALDQRDVRFHTVAIRLTFTLQPDGTLAFAEEQTPLITSDVHYGEPNQSSSRQESDFVPYKPCTDVIINAHAHAPKGKVLEQFYTGIEIQSASIAPDFPSRPHGLNQFDAPSAAQLASWAKQCDAARLMARAHAVILSKNLLVSGPREWRRRSTLLRVLSAFALPKWRLSRATPIAALPLRYEYAYGGENKVLSNAPHARRVPRQNRLSTSPSVPKAPPATVAIAHSVHVGNPIGIGWIDAWFAKAARCKRVSAPQIIHPAEQLTPPGTLNTLQPAGFGIVSRAWQPRLAMAGTYDQAWLEKRHPYLPADFNFRYWNGAPEDQQVRAFLTGDETVTLFNMCPHTTPGARRDANGNTCLSFHLPGHLPFVLVRYEDGQLAELPAHLDTLLIEAVPVKPALPLAIQVIGVWRATIAVTPAVRILEARMISRNEADAMRTEQQIGTDATTATVALATSS
;
A
#
# COMPACT_ATOMS: atom_id res chain seq x y z
N MET A 1 5.85 -30.24 -12.32
CA MET A 1 5.21 -29.73 -11.10
C MET A 1 3.69 -29.70 -11.31
N GLU A 2 2.96 -30.45 -10.50
CA GLU A 2 1.49 -30.40 -10.38
C GLU A 2 1.11 -29.39 -9.28
N PHE A 3 0.08 -28.57 -9.51
CA PHE A 3 -0.46 -27.69 -8.47
C PHE A 3 -1.81 -28.19 -7.98
N ARG A 4 -1.98 -28.28 -6.65
CA ARG A 4 -3.22 -28.64 -5.98
C ARG A 4 -3.65 -27.51 -5.06
N ASN A 5 -4.80 -26.91 -5.35
CA ASN A 5 -5.43 -26.00 -4.41
C ASN A 5 -6.30 -26.80 -3.43
N LEU A 6 -5.84 -26.96 -2.20
CA LEU A 6 -6.60 -27.62 -1.13
C LEU A 6 -7.22 -26.60 -0.16
N THR A 7 -7.24 -25.33 -0.55
CA THR A 7 -7.96 -24.27 0.15
C THR A 7 -9.33 -24.04 -0.51
N SER A 8 -10.24 -23.40 0.22
CA SER A 8 -11.51 -22.90 -0.35
C SER A 8 -11.36 -21.55 -1.06
N PHE A 9 -10.13 -21.06 -1.26
CA PHE A 9 -9.84 -19.72 -1.74
C PHE A 9 -9.18 -19.74 -3.12
N PRO A 10 -9.35 -18.68 -3.93
CA PRO A 10 -8.65 -18.56 -5.21
C PRO A 10 -7.13 -18.64 -5.01
N ALA A 11 -6.51 -19.63 -5.66
CA ALA A 11 -5.07 -19.82 -5.63
C ALA A 11 -4.55 -20.30 -6.99
N ILE A 12 -3.31 -19.94 -7.30
CA ILE A 12 -2.65 -20.34 -8.54
C ILE A 12 -1.15 -20.54 -8.31
N ALA A 13 -0.55 -21.45 -9.07
CA ALA A 13 0.89 -21.56 -9.21
C ALA A 13 1.31 -21.26 -10.66
N PHE A 14 2.42 -20.55 -10.84
CA PHE A 14 3.02 -20.27 -12.14
C PHE A 14 4.54 -20.14 -12.02
N ASP A 15 5.22 -20.24 -13.15
CA ASP A 15 6.68 -20.08 -13.23
C ASP A 15 7.04 -18.63 -13.50
N ALA A 16 8.14 -18.17 -12.91
CA ALA A 16 8.77 -16.90 -13.23
C ALA A 16 10.29 -17.06 -13.39
N LEU A 17 10.90 -16.04 -14.00
CA LEU A 17 12.35 -15.92 -14.16
C LEU A 17 12.85 -14.70 -13.38
N ASP A 18 14.01 -14.83 -12.76
CA ASP A 18 14.75 -13.68 -12.25
C ASP A 18 15.56 -12.98 -13.35
N GLN A 19 16.21 -11.88 -13.01
CA GLN A 19 17.04 -11.11 -13.94
C GLN A 19 18.29 -11.87 -14.44
N ARG A 20 18.60 -13.03 -13.86
CA ARG A 20 19.69 -13.96 -14.23
C ARG A 20 19.17 -15.22 -14.92
N ASP A 21 17.90 -15.23 -15.35
CA ASP A 21 17.22 -16.37 -15.98
C ASP A 21 17.06 -17.60 -15.08
N VAL A 22 17.17 -17.41 -13.77
CA VAL A 22 16.91 -18.50 -12.81
C VAL A 22 15.40 -18.64 -12.69
N ARG A 23 14.89 -19.82 -13.05
CA ARG A 23 13.48 -20.17 -12.91
C ARG A 23 13.13 -20.50 -11.46
N PHE A 24 11.97 -20.03 -11.02
CA PHE A 24 11.36 -20.39 -9.75
C PHE A 24 9.83 -20.51 -9.89
N HIS A 25 9.20 -21.22 -8.98
CA HIS A 25 7.75 -21.31 -8.88
C HIS A 25 7.23 -20.23 -7.94
N THR A 26 6.10 -19.62 -8.30
CA THR A 26 5.35 -18.68 -7.47
C THR A 26 3.95 -19.24 -7.25
N VAL A 27 3.51 -19.25 -5.99
CA VAL A 27 2.13 -19.55 -5.61
C VAL A 27 1.50 -18.28 -5.04
N ALA A 28 0.33 -17.90 -5.53
CA ALA A 28 -0.46 -16.80 -4.99
C ALA A 28 -1.80 -17.33 -4.47
N ILE A 29 -2.20 -16.90 -3.27
CA ILE A 29 -3.46 -17.27 -2.61
C ILE A 29 -4.15 -15.98 -2.19
N ARG A 30 -5.43 -15.82 -2.53
CA ARG A 30 -6.19 -14.59 -2.30
C ARG A 30 -7.36 -14.83 -1.35
N LEU A 31 -7.39 -14.15 -0.21
CA LEU A 31 -8.50 -14.23 0.75
C LEU A 31 -9.21 -12.88 0.80
N THR A 32 -10.54 -12.94 0.73
CA THR A 32 -11.43 -11.78 0.86
C THR A 32 -12.21 -11.89 2.15
N PHE A 33 -12.18 -10.83 2.95
CA PHE A 33 -12.94 -10.68 4.18
C PHE A 33 -13.92 -9.52 4.08
N THR A 34 -15.03 -9.63 4.79
CA THR A 34 -16.00 -8.56 4.98
C THR A 34 -16.05 -8.20 6.46
N LEU A 35 -15.97 -6.90 6.76
CA LEU A 35 -16.16 -6.37 8.09
C LEU A 35 -17.61 -6.58 8.54
N GLN A 36 -17.77 -7.26 9.67
CA GLN A 36 -19.05 -7.52 10.30
C GLN A 36 -19.48 -6.35 11.20
N PRO A 37 -20.79 -6.22 11.50
CA PRO A 37 -21.28 -5.14 12.37
C PRO A 37 -20.68 -5.10 13.77
N ASP A 38 -20.18 -6.23 14.27
CA ASP A 38 -19.51 -6.35 15.57
C ASP A 38 -18.04 -5.87 15.55
N GLY A 39 -17.52 -5.49 14.38
CA GLY A 39 -16.15 -5.02 14.17
C GLY A 39 -15.14 -6.13 13.84
N THR A 40 -15.58 -7.37 13.71
CA THR A 40 -14.72 -8.51 13.33
C THR A 40 -14.65 -8.69 11.82
N LEU A 41 -13.57 -9.30 11.32
CA LEU A 41 -13.46 -9.74 9.93
C LEU A 41 -13.89 -11.21 9.83
N ALA A 42 -14.84 -11.48 8.93
CA ALA A 42 -15.21 -12.83 8.53
C ALA A 42 -14.90 -13.03 7.04
N PHE A 43 -14.67 -14.28 6.61
CA PHE A 43 -14.56 -14.57 5.18
C PHE A 43 -15.78 -14.04 4.43
N ALA A 44 -15.55 -13.37 3.31
CA ALA A 44 -16.64 -12.94 2.44
C ALA A 44 -17.38 -14.15 1.89
N GLU A 45 -18.72 -14.04 1.82
CA GLU A 45 -19.59 -15.07 1.23
C GLU A 45 -19.18 -15.40 -0.21
N GLU A 46 -18.81 -14.38 -0.98
CA GLU A 46 -18.21 -14.51 -2.29
C GLU A 46 -16.76 -14.03 -2.25
N GLN A 47 -15.83 -14.94 -2.57
CA GLN A 47 -14.41 -14.62 -2.67
C GLN A 47 -14.12 -13.89 -3.98
N THR A 48 -13.36 -12.80 -3.92
CA THR A 48 -12.91 -12.13 -5.14
C THR A 48 -11.90 -13.01 -5.87
N PRO A 49 -12.04 -13.22 -7.20
CA PRO A 49 -11.10 -14.04 -7.96
C PRO A 49 -9.72 -13.37 -8.02
N LEU A 50 -8.69 -14.16 -8.39
CA LEU A 50 -7.38 -13.61 -8.72
C LEU A 50 -7.49 -12.61 -9.86
N ILE A 51 -6.84 -11.45 -9.71
CA ILE A 51 -6.86 -10.40 -10.72
C ILE A 51 -5.83 -10.67 -11.81
N THR A 52 -6.29 -10.88 -13.03
CA THR A 52 -5.43 -11.21 -14.20
C THR A 52 -4.88 -10.00 -14.92
N SER A 53 -5.46 -8.81 -14.70
CA SER A 53 -5.04 -7.55 -15.34
C SER A 53 -5.34 -6.36 -14.44
N ASP A 54 -4.54 -5.30 -14.55
CA ASP A 54 -4.77 -4.08 -13.77
C ASP A 54 -6.15 -3.48 -13.99
N VAL A 55 -6.81 -3.14 -12.90
CA VAL A 55 -8.11 -2.47 -12.85
C VAL A 55 -7.89 -1.00 -12.49
N HIS A 56 -8.53 -0.11 -13.24
CA HIS A 56 -8.45 1.33 -13.06
C HIS A 56 -9.82 1.90 -12.68
N TYR A 57 -9.84 3.09 -12.04
CA TYR A 57 -11.11 3.77 -11.75
C TYR A 57 -11.82 4.29 -13.01
N GLY A 58 -11.07 4.54 -14.08
CA GLY A 58 -11.54 4.93 -15.39
C GLY A 58 -10.56 4.43 -16.45
N GLU A 59 -10.21 5.29 -17.42
CA GLU A 59 -9.29 4.90 -18.49
C GLU A 59 -7.85 4.68 -17.98
N PRO A 60 -7.15 3.63 -18.46
CA PRO A 60 -5.72 3.44 -18.18
C PRO A 60 -4.89 4.67 -18.57
N ASN A 61 -3.88 4.98 -17.76
CA ASN A 61 -3.02 6.17 -17.90
C ASN A 61 -3.72 7.54 -17.80
N GLN A 62 -5.03 7.57 -17.53
CA GLN A 62 -5.82 8.80 -17.29
C GLN A 62 -6.53 8.80 -15.94
N SER A 63 -6.48 7.68 -15.22
CA SER A 63 -7.08 7.50 -13.90
C SER A 63 -6.19 6.64 -13.01
N SER A 64 -6.41 6.72 -11.69
CA SER A 64 -5.66 5.92 -10.73
C SER A 64 -5.92 4.43 -10.93
N SER A 65 -4.86 3.61 -10.77
CA SER A 65 -4.99 2.16 -10.66
C SER A 65 -5.69 1.82 -9.35
N ARG A 66 -6.81 1.10 -9.43
CA ARG A 66 -7.58 0.62 -8.28
C ARG A 66 -6.97 -0.66 -7.72
N GLN A 67 -6.55 -1.56 -8.61
CA GLN A 67 -5.94 -2.82 -8.26
C GLN A 67 -5.02 -3.31 -9.38
N GLU A 68 -3.87 -3.88 -9.05
CA GLU A 68 -2.97 -4.51 -10.03
C GLU A 68 -3.19 -6.02 -10.10
N SER A 69 -2.64 -6.64 -11.14
CA SER A 69 -2.67 -8.10 -11.28
C SER A 69 -2.00 -8.83 -10.10
N ASP A 70 -2.59 -9.97 -9.72
CA ASP A 70 -2.02 -10.89 -8.73
C ASP A 70 -0.93 -11.80 -9.35
N PHE A 71 -0.71 -11.74 -10.68
CA PHE A 71 0.30 -12.51 -11.42
C PHE A 71 1.67 -11.83 -11.35
N VAL A 72 2.11 -11.61 -10.12
CA VAL A 72 3.38 -11.00 -9.79
C VAL A 72 4.37 -12.09 -9.39
N PRO A 73 5.57 -12.16 -10.01
CA PRO A 73 6.59 -13.13 -9.67
C PRO A 73 6.97 -13.15 -8.19
N TYR A 74 7.29 -11.98 -7.64
CA TYR A 74 7.78 -11.83 -6.28
C TYR A 74 7.64 -10.38 -5.81
N LYS A 75 7.23 -10.19 -4.55
CA LYS A 75 7.25 -8.91 -3.85
C LYS A 75 8.09 -9.01 -2.57
N PRO A 76 9.12 -8.17 -2.38
CA PRO A 76 9.95 -8.21 -1.17
C PRO A 76 9.34 -7.54 0.07
N CYS A 77 8.14 -6.94 -0.02
CA CYS A 77 7.48 -6.24 1.09
C CYS A 77 5.95 -6.39 0.98
N THR A 78 5.23 -6.18 2.09
CA THR A 78 3.78 -6.01 2.04
C THR A 78 3.39 -4.63 1.53
N ASP A 79 2.64 -4.58 0.43
CA ASP A 79 1.93 -3.39 -0.02
C ASP A 79 0.67 -3.19 0.82
N VAL A 80 0.53 -2.04 1.49
CA VAL A 80 -0.72 -1.63 2.12
C VAL A 80 -1.44 -0.63 1.21
N ILE A 81 -2.52 -1.05 0.57
CA ILE A 81 -3.30 -0.26 -0.39
C ILE A 81 -4.68 0.05 0.20
N ILE A 82 -5.14 1.30 0.05
CA ILE A 82 -6.45 1.72 0.54
C ILE A 82 -7.24 2.42 -0.56
N ASN A 83 -8.40 1.86 -0.87
CA ASN A 83 -9.39 2.44 -1.77
C ASN A 83 -10.52 3.04 -0.92
N ALA A 84 -10.48 4.35 -0.70
CA ALA A 84 -11.37 5.04 0.24
C ALA A 84 -11.73 6.45 -0.23
N HIS A 85 -12.77 7.02 0.40
CA HIS A 85 -13.03 8.45 0.38
C HIS A 85 -12.65 9.05 1.73
N ALA A 86 -11.95 10.17 1.74
CA ALA A 86 -11.73 10.95 2.93
C ALA A 86 -13.03 11.65 3.33
N HIS A 87 -13.40 11.64 4.60
CA HIS A 87 -14.61 12.26 5.14
C HIS A 87 -14.26 13.30 6.20
N ALA A 88 -14.83 14.49 6.08
CA ALA A 88 -14.59 15.56 7.03
C ALA A 88 -15.17 15.22 8.43
N PRO A 89 -14.43 15.50 9.52
CA PRO A 89 -14.88 15.26 10.89
C PRO A 89 -16.25 15.87 11.19
N LYS A 90 -16.99 15.22 12.11
CA LYS A 90 -18.34 15.64 12.53
C LYS A 90 -19.38 15.72 11.39
N GLY A 91 -19.06 15.19 10.20
CA GLY A 91 -19.93 15.32 9.01
C GLY A 91 -20.08 16.76 8.51
N LYS A 92 -19.18 17.66 8.90
CA LYS A 92 -19.21 19.09 8.51
C LYS A 92 -18.38 19.30 7.26
N VAL A 93 -18.77 20.23 6.40
CA VAL A 93 -17.89 20.71 5.33
C VAL A 93 -16.73 21.50 5.93
N LEU A 94 -15.49 21.16 5.57
CA LEU A 94 -14.28 21.83 6.06
C LEU A 94 -13.37 22.22 4.89
N GLU A 95 -12.61 23.31 5.06
CA GLU A 95 -11.60 23.72 4.07
C GLU A 95 -10.48 22.67 3.97
N GLN A 96 -10.06 22.11 5.10
CA GLN A 96 -9.03 21.09 5.22
C GLN A 96 -9.28 20.16 6.41
N PHE A 97 -8.83 18.91 6.33
CA PHE A 97 -8.87 17.93 7.41
C PHE A 97 -7.88 16.79 7.17
N TYR A 98 -7.55 16.02 8.22
CA TYR A 98 -6.65 14.87 8.12
C TYR A 98 -7.41 13.57 7.88
N THR A 99 -6.74 12.64 7.21
CA THR A 99 -7.17 11.25 7.06
C THR A 99 -5.94 10.35 7.09
N GLY A 100 -6.06 9.12 7.59
CA GLY A 100 -4.90 8.27 7.78
C GLY A 100 -5.22 6.82 8.09
N ILE A 101 -4.14 6.05 8.20
CA ILE A 101 -4.12 4.67 8.63
C ILE A 101 -3.05 4.49 9.70
N GLU A 102 -3.33 3.62 10.66
CA GLU A 102 -2.35 3.06 11.57
C GLU A 102 -2.47 1.54 11.58
N ILE A 103 -1.33 0.85 11.50
CA ILE A 103 -1.22 -0.60 11.67
C ILE A 103 -0.32 -0.86 12.85
N GLN A 104 -0.84 -1.61 13.80
CA GLN A 104 -0.16 -2.01 15.01
C GLN A 104 0.02 -3.53 15.02
N SER A 105 1.18 -3.99 15.51
CA SER A 105 1.38 -5.42 15.72
C SER A 105 0.26 -5.99 16.60
N ALA A 106 -0.09 -7.26 16.39
CA ALA A 106 -0.90 -8.00 17.35
C ALA A 106 -0.26 -7.89 18.75
N SER A 107 -1.09 -7.91 19.78
CA SER A 107 -0.61 -8.02 21.17
C SER A 107 0.21 -9.31 21.27
N ILE A 108 1.53 -9.19 21.39
CA ILE A 108 2.36 -10.32 21.80
C ILE A 108 1.94 -10.62 23.25
N ALA A 109 1.48 -11.84 23.54
CA ALA A 109 1.33 -12.26 24.92
C ALA A 109 2.67 -11.99 25.62
N PRO A 110 2.70 -11.24 26.76
CA PRO A 110 3.97 -10.89 27.37
C PRO A 110 4.76 -12.16 27.64
N ASP A 111 6.00 -12.22 27.13
CA ASP A 111 6.91 -13.30 27.51
C ASP A 111 7.28 -13.07 28.98
N PHE A 112 6.64 -13.85 29.86
CA PHE A 112 6.86 -13.73 31.29
C PHE A 112 8.11 -14.53 31.64
N PRO A 113 9.07 -13.94 32.39
CA PRO A 113 10.17 -14.73 32.93
C PRO A 113 9.61 -15.87 33.78
N SER A 114 10.29 -17.03 33.75
CA SER A 114 9.92 -18.17 34.59
C SER A 114 9.85 -17.75 36.06
N ARG A 115 8.83 -18.24 36.78
CA ARG A 115 8.68 -17.95 38.21
C ARG A 115 9.94 -18.41 38.96
N PRO A 116 10.55 -17.58 39.81
CA PRO A 116 11.75 -17.97 40.54
C PRO A 116 11.41 -19.08 41.54
N HIS A 117 12.40 -19.92 41.81
CA HIS A 117 12.36 -20.91 42.89
C HIS A 117 13.35 -20.50 44.00
N GLY A 118 13.28 -21.18 45.14
CA GLY A 118 14.23 -21.03 46.26
C GLY A 118 15.61 -21.59 45.92
N LEU A 119 16.25 -22.28 46.86
CA LEU A 119 17.57 -22.89 46.62
C LEU A 119 17.54 -24.00 45.57
N ASN A 120 16.35 -24.58 45.33
CA ASN A 120 16.08 -25.55 44.27
C ASN A 120 14.62 -25.40 43.81
N GLN A 121 14.25 -26.14 42.76
CA GLN A 121 12.91 -26.10 42.13
C GLN A 121 11.74 -26.46 43.06
N PHE A 122 12.01 -27.13 44.19
CA PHE A 122 11.02 -27.53 45.19
C PHE A 122 10.90 -26.55 46.37
N ASP A 123 11.87 -25.65 46.54
CA ASP A 123 11.84 -24.63 47.59
C ASP A 123 11.05 -23.39 47.16
N ALA A 124 10.28 -22.84 48.10
CA ALA A 124 9.52 -21.62 47.87
C ALA A 124 10.49 -20.42 47.66
N PRO A 125 10.25 -19.58 46.65
CA PRO A 125 11.04 -18.37 46.45
C PRO A 125 10.86 -17.39 47.60
N SER A 126 11.92 -16.67 47.94
CA SER A 126 11.87 -15.59 48.93
C SER A 126 10.96 -14.45 48.47
N ALA A 127 10.48 -13.64 49.43
CA ALA A 127 9.66 -12.48 49.14
C ALA A 127 10.37 -11.47 48.20
N ALA A 128 11.70 -11.33 48.31
CA ALA A 128 12.49 -10.47 47.44
C ALA A 128 12.55 -10.99 45.99
N GLN A 129 12.69 -12.30 45.80
CA GLN A 129 12.66 -12.92 44.48
C GLN A 129 11.28 -12.79 43.83
N LEU A 130 10.19 -13.00 44.58
CA LEU A 130 8.82 -12.81 44.10
C LEU A 130 8.55 -11.35 43.73
N ALA A 131 9.03 -10.39 44.51
CA ALA A 131 8.86 -8.96 44.21
C ALA A 131 9.65 -8.53 42.97
N SER A 132 10.86 -9.06 42.77
CA SER A 132 11.67 -8.84 41.56
C SER A 132 10.99 -9.43 40.33
N TRP A 133 10.52 -10.68 40.42
CA TRP A 133 9.79 -11.35 39.35
C TRP A 133 8.49 -10.63 39.00
N ALA A 134 7.71 -10.17 39.99
CA ALA A 134 6.52 -9.37 39.76
C ALA A 134 6.83 -8.08 38.98
N LYS A 135 7.91 -7.37 39.35
CA LYS A 135 8.38 -6.19 38.60
C LYS A 135 8.79 -6.53 37.16
N GLN A 136 9.46 -7.66 36.94
CA GLN A 136 9.83 -8.10 35.60
C GLN A 136 8.59 -8.48 34.77
N CYS A 137 7.60 -9.15 35.37
CA CYS A 137 6.31 -9.42 34.74
C CYS A 137 5.53 -8.15 34.41
N ASP A 138 5.56 -7.14 35.29
CA ASP A 138 4.93 -5.84 35.03
C ASP A 138 5.65 -5.05 33.94
N ALA A 139 6.99 -5.10 33.91
CA ALA A 139 7.79 -4.55 32.82
C ALA A 139 7.52 -5.26 31.49
N ALA A 140 7.42 -6.59 31.50
CA ALA A 140 7.05 -7.39 30.33
C ALA A 140 5.63 -7.05 29.84
N ARG A 141 4.67 -6.84 30.76
CA ARG A 141 3.32 -6.35 30.42
C ARG A 141 3.35 -4.95 29.82
N LEU A 142 4.17 -4.04 30.34
CA LEU A 142 4.33 -2.68 29.80
C LEU A 142 5.00 -2.68 28.43
N MET A 143 6.01 -3.53 28.21
CA MET A 143 6.65 -3.73 26.91
C MET A 143 5.71 -4.38 25.89
N ALA A 144 4.93 -5.40 26.30
CA ALA A 144 3.93 -6.05 25.45
C ALA A 144 2.72 -5.15 25.14
N ARG A 145 2.38 -4.20 26.03
CA ARG A 145 1.36 -3.16 25.82
C ARG A 145 1.83 -2.02 24.93
N ALA A 146 3.13 -1.88 24.70
CA ALA A 146 3.64 -0.99 23.66
C ALA A 146 3.41 -1.68 22.31
N HIS A 147 2.18 -1.59 21.79
CA HIS A 147 1.87 -1.96 20.41
C HIS A 147 2.91 -1.29 19.50
N ALA A 148 3.78 -2.09 18.87
CA ALA A 148 4.73 -1.54 17.93
C ALA A 148 3.91 -1.03 16.74
N VAL A 149 3.85 0.28 16.57
CA VAL A 149 3.27 0.90 15.37
C VAL A 149 4.15 0.46 14.19
N ILE A 150 3.63 -0.46 13.38
CA ILE A 150 4.31 -0.98 12.19
C ILE A 150 4.27 0.07 11.08
N LEU A 151 3.12 0.73 10.93
CA LEU A 151 2.87 1.74 9.91
C LEU A 151 1.94 2.80 10.48
N SER A 152 2.27 4.08 10.28
CA SER A 152 1.35 5.20 10.52
C SER A 152 1.52 6.22 9.41
N LYS A 153 0.42 6.54 8.73
CA LYS A 153 0.42 7.51 7.64
C LYS A 153 -0.82 8.39 7.71
N ASN A 154 -0.59 9.70 7.66
CA ASN A 154 -1.63 10.71 7.62
C ASN A 154 -1.42 11.60 6.40
N LEU A 155 -2.51 11.94 5.71
CA LEU A 155 -2.53 12.90 4.60
C LEU A 155 -3.42 14.09 4.96
N LEU A 156 -3.02 15.28 4.51
CA LEU A 156 -3.84 16.48 4.61
C LEU A 156 -4.71 16.59 3.37
N VAL A 157 -6.03 16.53 3.57
CA VAL A 157 -7.03 16.72 2.53
C VAL A 157 -7.52 18.16 2.57
N SER A 158 -7.72 18.74 1.39
CA SER A 158 -8.24 20.09 1.21
C SER A 158 -9.31 20.10 0.12
N GLY A 159 -10.26 21.02 0.20
CA GLY A 159 -11.11 21.29 -0.95
C GLY A 159 -10.39 22.04 -2.07
N PRO A 160 -11.05 22.23 -3.23
CA PRO A 160 -10.44 22.87 -4.39
C PRO A 160 -9.87 24.26 -4.07
N ARG A 161 -8.68 24.54 -4.60
CA ARG A 161 -7.98 25.83 -4.49
C ARG A 161 -7.06 26.04 -5.68
N GLU A 162 -6.71 27.29 -5.93
CA GLU A 162 -5.88 27.68 -7.07
C GLU A 162 -4.87 28.77 -6.73
N TRP A 163 -3.70 28.68 -7.34
CA TRP A 163 -2.73 29.76 -7.40
C TRP A 163 -3.22 30.83 -8.38
N ARG A 164 -3.37 32.06 -7.90
CA ARG A 164 -3.76 33.23 -8.71
C ARG A 164 -2.57 34.16 -8.87
N ARG A 165 -2.22 34.47 -10.12
CA ARG A 165 -1.15 35.40 -10.46
C ARG A 165 -1.59 36.84 -10.17
N ARG A 166 -0.81 37.58 -9.39
CA ARG A 166 -1.02 39.01 -9.15
C ARG A 166 -0.59 39.84 -10.36
N SER A 167 -1.27 40.95 -10.62
CA SER A 167 -0.88 41.89 -11.67
C SER A 167 0.48 42.52 -11.34
N THR A 168 1.27 42.84 -12.37
CA THR A 168 2.58 43.48 -12.19
C THR A 168 2.42 44.86 -11.54
N LEU A 169 1.40 45.62 -11.95
CA LEU A 169 1.09 46.94 -11.40
C LEU A 169 0.86 46.88 -9.88
N LEU A 170 0.03 45.94 -9.39
CA LEU A 170 -0.24 45.77 -7.96
C LEU A 170 1.02 45.38 -7.17
N ARG A 171 1.97 44.68 -7.78
CA ARG A 171 3.22 44.27 -7.13
C ARG A 171 4.22 45.42 -7.02
N VAL A 172 4.26 46.31 -8.01
CA VAL A 172 5.18 47.46 -8.05
C VAL A 172 4.67 48.63 -7.20
N LEU A 173 3.35 48.85 -7.15
CA LEU A 173 2.74 49.92 -6.35
C LEU A 173 2.58 49.58 -4.86
N SER A 174 2.86 48.34 -4.47
CA SER A 174 2.75 47.92 -3.07
C SER A 174 4.00 48.32 -2.30
N ALA A 175 3.83 48.97 -1.14
CA ALA A 175 4.91 49.29 -0.22
C ALA A 175 5.67 48.05 0.29
N PHE A 176 5.05 46.86 0.20
CA PHE A 176 5.66 45.57 0.53
C PHE A 176 5.86 44.72 -0.74
N ALA A 177 6.97 43.97 -0.81
CA ALA A 177 7.26 43.08 -1.93
C ALA A 177 6.26 41.91 -2.01
N LEU A 178 5.15 42.10 -2.73
CA LEU A 178 4.10 41.07 -2.84
C LEU A 178 4.53 39.91 -3.74
N PRO A 179 4.27 38.66 -3.31
CA PRO A 179 4.60 37.49 -4.12
C PRO A 179 3.80 37.48 -5.42
N LYS A 180 4.42 36.94 -6.48
CA LYS A 180 3.81 36.84 -7.81
C LYS A 180 2.52 36.02 -7.83
N TRP A 181 2.46 35.00 -6.99
CA TRP A 181 1.33 34.09 -6.86
C TRP A 181 0.72 34.18 -5.47
N ARG A 182 -0.59 34.00 -5.37
CA ARG A 182 -1.32 33.84 -4.11
C ARG A 182 -2.20 32.60 -4.21
N LEU A 183 -2.07 31.68 -3.27
CA LEU A 183 -2.98 30.55 -3.15
C LEU A 183 -4.33 31.03 -2.62
N SER A 184 -5.43 30.62 -3.25
CA SER A 184 -6.77 30.89 -2.72
C SER A 184 -7.04 30.09 -1.45
N ARG A 185 -8.03 30.51 -0.65
CA ARG A 185 -8.62 29.60 0.34
C ARG A 185 -9.20 28.37 -0.35
N ALA A 186 -9.23 27.25 0.37
CA ALA A 186 -9.87 26.03 -0.10
C ALA A 186 -11.38 26.17 0.05
N THR A 187 -12.14 25.72 -0.95
CA THR A 187 -13.59 25.61 -0.83
C THR A 187 -13.93 24.48 0.16
N PRO A 188 -14.83 24.68 1.15
CA PRO A 188 -15.19 23.61 2.08
C PRO A 188 -15.76 22.36 1.38
N ILE A 189 -15.32 21.18 1.79
CA ILE A 189 -15.79 19.89 1.26
C ILE A 189 -16.17 18.94 2.41
N ALA A 190 -17.14 18.06 2.16
CA ALA A 190 -17.53 17.00 3.11
C ALA A 190 -16.74 15.71 2.88
N ALA A 191 -16.32 15.44 1.64
CA ALA A 191 -15.56 14.26 1.30
C ALA A 191 -14.70 14.47 0.05
N LEU A 192 -13.67 13.65 -0.12
CA LEU A 192 -12.81 13.60 -1.30
C LEU A 192 -12.37 12.16 -1.59
N PRO A 193 -12.47 11.64 -2.83
CA PRO A 193 -11.86 10.36 -3.17
C PRO A 193 -10.34 10.39 -3.00
N LEU A 194 -9.77 9.40 -2.33
CA LEU A 194 -8.33 9.31 -2.09
C LEU A 194 -7.62 8.73 -3.31
N ARG A 195 -7.51 9.53 -4.37
CA ARG A 195 -6.93 9.13 -5.66
C ARG A 195 -5.86 10.11 -6.14
N TYR A 196 -4.93 9.63 -6.95
CA TYR A 196 -3.77 10.41 -7.41
C TYR A 196 -4.13 11.58 -8.34
N GLU A 197 -5.32 11.58 -8.94
CA GLU A 197 -5.88 12.72 -9.69
C GLU A 197 -5.97 14.00 -8.84
N TYR A 198 -6.14 13.85 -7.52
CA TYR A 198 -6.22 14.94 -6.56
C TYR A 198 -4.89 15.25 -5.86
N ALA A 199 -3.87 14.43 -6.09
CA ALA A 199 -2.53 14.61 -5.56
C ALA A 199 -1.66 15.48 -6.48
N TYR A 200 -0.50 15.93 -5.99
CA TYR A 200 0.41 16.72 -6.79
C TYR A 200 0.89 15.98 -8.04
N GLY A 201 0.91 16.67 -9.18
CA GLY A 201 1.36 16.13 -10.44
C GLY A 201 0.63 16.75 -11.63
N GLY A 202 0.49 15.98 -12.70
CA GLY A 202 -0.29 16.34 -13.88
C GLY A 202 0.55 16.44 -15.15
N GLU A 203 -0.14 16.79 -16.24
CA GLU A 203 0.45 16.96 -17.56
C GLU A 203 0.25 18.37 -18.13
N ASN A 204 1.14 18.75 -19.04
CA ASN A 204 1.09 20.01 -19.76
C ASN A 204 1.15 19.70 -21.25
N LYS A 205 -0.03 19.63 -21.88
CA LYS A 205 -0.23 19.24 -23.28
C LYS A 205 -0.76 20.39 -24.10
N VAL A 206 -0.14 20.67 -25.24
CA VAL A 206 -0.60 21.68 -26.21
C VAL A 206 -0.95 20.98 -27.52
N LEU A 207 -2.21 21.12 -27.91
CA LEU A 207 -2.72 20.63 -29.18
C LEU A 207 -2.45 21.62 -30.33
N SER A 208 -2.36 21.13 -31.56
CA SER A 208 -2.06 21.93 -32.76
C SER A 208 -3.05 23.08 -32.99
N ASN A 209 -4.32 22.88 -32.62
CA ASN A 209 -5.38 23.88 -32.74
C ASN A 209 -5.47 24.84 -31.53
N ALA A 210 -4.65 24.66 -30.50
CA ALA A 210 -4.75 25.48 -29.30
C ALA A 210 -4.37 26.96 -29.60
N PRO A 211 -5.07 27.97 -29.04
CA PRO A 211 -4.78 29.38 -29.28
C PRO A 211 -3.35 29.82 -28.89
N HIS A 212 -2.66 29.01 -28.07
CA HIS A 212 -1.29 29.24 -27.63
C HIS A 212 -0.26 28.35 -28.33
N ALA A 213 -0.66 27.53 -29.31
CA ALA A 213 0.22 26.63 -30.06
C ALA A 213 1.40 27.38 -30.70
N ARG A 214 1.14 28.56 -31.28
CA ARG A 214 2.18 29.41 -31.90
C ARG A 214 3.22 29.94 -30.92
N ARG A 215 2.92 29.96 -29.61
CA ARG A 215 3.81 30.45 -28.54
C ARG A 215 4.70 29.37 -27.94
N VAL A 216 4.54 28.11 -28.33
CA VAL A 216 5.36 26.99 -27.85
C VAL A 216 6.79 27.12 -28.41
N PRO A 217 7.83 27.17 -27.56
CA PRO A 217 9.23 27.22 -28.00
C PRO A 217 9.59 26.01 -28.87
N ARG A 218 10.44 26.21 -29.89
CA ARG A 218 10.84 25.13 -30.82
C ARG A 218 11.42 23.90 -30.09
N GLN A 219 12.27 24.12 -29.08
CA GLN A 219 12.90 23.06 -28.29
C GLN A 219 11.91 22.20 -27.48
N ASN A 220 10.70 22.71 -27.22
CA ASN A 220 9.66 21.98 -26.48
C ASN A 220 8.61 21.38 -27.41
N ARG A 221 8.76 21.53 -28.73
CA ARG A 221 7.86 20.89 -29.69
C ARG A 221 8.27 19.43 -29.86
N LEU A 222 7.28 18.55 -29.86
CA LEU A 222 7.49 17.14 -30.17
C LEU A 222 8.00 17.04 -31.62
N SER A 223 9.01 16.19 -31.85
CA SER A 223 9.44 15.86 -33.21
C SER A 223 8.30 15.11 -33.91
N THR A 224 7.97 15.50 -35.13
CA THR A 224 7.06 14.74 -35.99
C THR A 224 7.73 13.40 -36.33
N SER A 225 7.34 12.32 -35.66
CA SER A 225 7.79 10.97 -36.02
C SER A 225 7.17 10.59 -37.39
N PRO A 226 7.90 9.96 -38.32
CA PRO A 226 7.37 9.55 -39.62
C PRO A 226 6.21 8.53 -39.54
N SER A 227 6.00 7.88 -38.38
CA SER A 227 5.00 6.83 -38.17
C SER A 227 3.61 7.36 -37.76
N VAL A 228 3.13 8.43 -38.41
CA VAL A 228 1.74 8.87 -38.25
C VAL A 228 0.83 7.91 -39.01
N PRO A 229 -0.25 7.37 -38.42
CA PRO A 229 -1.22 6.55 -39.14
C PRO A 229 -1.75 7.31 -40.38
N LYS A 230 -2.13 6.56 -41.43
CA LYS A 230 -2.52 7.04 -42.78
C LYS A 230 -3.61 8.13 -42.80
N ALA A 231 -4.28 8.37 -41.68
CA ALA A 231 -5.08 9.56 -41.39
C ALA A 231 -4.68 10.13 -40.01
N PRO A 232 -3.98 11.28 -39.92
CA PRO A 232 -3.76 11.92 -38.63
C PRO A 232 -5.12 12.34 -38.02
N PRO A 233 -5.29 12.24 -36.70
CA PRO A 233 -6.44 12.85 -36.05
C PRO A 233 -6.47 14.35 -36.37
N ALA A 234 -7.69 14.93 -36.47
CA ALA A 234 -7.89 16.34 -36.82
C ALA A 234 -7.13 17.32 -35.91
N THR A 235 -6.67 16.86 -34.75
CA THR A 235 -5.83 17.61 -33.82
C THR A 235 -4.72 16.71 -33.27
N VAL A 236 -3.47 17.19 -33.27
CA VAL A 236 -2.29 16.44 -32.79
C VAL A 236 -1.61 17.22 -31.66
N ALA A 237 -1.06 16.52 -30.66
CA ALA A 237 -0.24 17.14 -29.63
C ALA A 237 1.08 17.64 -30.25
N ILE A 238 1.38 18.94 -30.10
CA ILE A 238 2.61 19.56 -30.63
C ILE A 238 3.66 19.78 -29.54
N ALA A 239 3.28 19.72 -28.27
CA ALA A 239 4.15 19.77 -27.11
C ALA A 239 3.48 19.07 -25.93
N HIS A 240 4.27 18.32 -25.17
CA HIS A 240 3.78 17.57 -24.02
C HIS A 240 4.91 17.40 -23.01
N SER A 241 4.63 17.72 -21.76
CA SER A 241 5.45 17.31 -20.62
C SER A 241 4.55 16.78 -19.51
N VAL A 242 5.08 15.88 -18.68
CA VAL A 242 4.35 15.23 -17.60
C VAL A 242 5.17 15.28 -16.32
N HIS A 243 4.49 15.37 -15.18
CA HIS A 243 5.12 15.11 -13.90
C HIS A 243 5.40 13.61 -13.77
N VAL A 244 6.68 13.23 -13.82
CA VAL A 244 7.10 11.82 -13.89
C VAL A 244 6.62 10.95 -12.72
N GLY A 245 6.40 11.55 -11.55
CA GLY A 245 5.89 10.83 -10.38
C GLY A 245 4.38 10.62 -10.35
N ASN A 246 3.62 11.45 -11.07
CA ASN A 246 2.16 11.37 -11.12
C ASN A 246 1.62 12.18 -12.33
N PRO A 247 1.63 11.61 -13.54
CA PRO A 247 1.18 12.29 -14.76
C PRO A 247 -0.31 12.66 -14.76
N ILE A 248 -1.14 11.98 -13.96
CA ILE A 248 -2.59 12.20 -13.91
C ILE A 248 -3.02 13.17 -12.81
N GLY A 249 -2.08 13.62 -11.98
CA GLY A 249 -2.33 14.50 -10.85
C GLY A 249 -2.65 15.94 -11.24
N ILE A 250 -2.53 16.83 -10.26
CA ILE A 250 -2.88 18.24 -10.43
C ILE A 250 -1.86 19.19 -9.79
N GLY A 251 -1.71 20.35 -10.44
CA GLY A 251 -0.97 21.49 -9.90
C GLY A 251 0.50 21.57 -10.26
N TRP A 252 1.05 20.58 -10.96
CA TRP A 252 2.35 20.71 -11.62
C TRP A 252 2.22 21.52 -12.92
N ILE A 253 3.14 22.45 -13.12
CA ILE A 253 3.21 23.24 -14.34
C ILE A 253 4.65 23.58 -14.71
N ASP A 254 5.01 23.20 -15.93
CA ASP A 254 6.28 23.49 -16.55
C ASP A 254 6.40 24.97 -16.94
N ALA A 255 7.61 25.50 -16.87
CA ALA A 255 7.90 26.91 -17.15
C ALA A 255 7.57 27.28 -18.60
N TRP A 256 7.87 26.41 -19.56
CA TRP A 256 7.57 26.68 -20.98
C TRP A 256 6.06 26.75 -21.20
N PHE A 257 5.29 25.86 -20.56
CA PHE A 257 3.85 25.81 -20.70
C PHE A 257 3.20 27.03 -20.05
N ALA A 258 3.59 27.36 -18.81
CA ALA A 258 3.11 28.55 -18.11
C ALA A 258 3.32 29.84 -18.92
N LYS A 259 4.46 29.96 -19.61
CA LYS A 259 4.79 31.10 -20.50
C LYS A 259 3.96 31.07 -21.78
N ALA A 260 3.90 29.92 -22.47
CA ALA A 260 3.19 29.78 -23.73
C ALA A 260 1.68 30.03 -23.55
N ALA A 261 1.05 29.40 -22.56
CA ALA A 261 -0.37 29.54 -22.26
C ALA A 261 -0.72 30.87 -21.55
N ARG A 262 0.27 31.62 -21.04
CA ARG A 262 0.08 32.82 -20.20
C ARG A 262 -0.79 32.52 -18.98
N CYS A 263 -0.49 31.42 -18.27
CA CYS A 263 -1.28 30.98 -17.13
C CYS A 263 -1.39 32.07 -16.05
N LYS A 264 -2.64 32.38 -15.68
CA LYS A 264 -2.99 33.30 -14.58
C LYS A 264 -3.55 32.55 -13.37
N ARG A 265 -4.00 31.32 -13.58
CA ARG A 265 -4.57 30.41 -12.59
C ARG A 265 -3.96 29.03 -12.78
N VAL A 266 -3.64 28.36 -11.68
CA VAL A 266 -3.14 26.98 -11.66
C VAL A 266 -3.79 26.31 -10.46
N SER A 267 -4.51 25.22 -10.68
CA SER A 267 -5.10 24.43 -9.58
C SER A 267 -4.00 23.95 -8.62
N ALA A 268 -4.29 23.87 -7.34
CA ALA A 268 -3.39 23.25 -6.35
C ALA A 268 -3.93 21.88 -5.94
N PRO A 269 -3.04 20.95 -5.57
CA PRO A 269 -3.45 19.62 -5.13
C PRO A 269 -4.28 19.69 -3.85
N GLN A 270 -5.19 18.73 -3.76
CA GLN A 270 -6.11 18.55 -2.66
C GLN A 270 -5.61 17.51 -1.66
N ILE A 271 -4.71 16.61 -2.07
CA ILE A 271 -4.03 15.63 -1.22
C ILE A 271 -2.54 15.97 -1.20
N ILE A 272 -2.00 16.19 0.00
CA ILE A 272 -0.57 16.39 0.23
C ILE A 272 -0.12 15.66 1.49
N HIS A 273 1.17 15.33 1.57
CA HIS A 273 1.75 14.87 2.81
C HIS A 273 1.87 16.05 3.80
N PRO A 274 1.55 15.90 5.10
CA PRO A 274 1.52 17.01 6.07
C PRO A 274 2.87 17.71 6.26
N ALA A 275 3.97 16.98 6.06
CA ALA A 275 5.32 17.55 6.15
C ALA A 275 5.73 18.38 4.92
N GLU A 276 4.94 18.35 3.84
CA GLU A 276 5.26 19.07 2.62
C GLU A 276 4.62 20.46 2.56
N GLN A 277 5.34 21.42 1.98
CA GLN A 277 4.86 22.78 1.79
C GLN A 277 4.55 23.05 0.31
N LEU A 278 3.33 23.53 0.04
CA LEU A 278 2.95 23.97 -1.30
C LEU A 278 3.76 25.20 -1.72
N THR A 279 4.51 25.07 -2.80
CA THR A 279 5.25 26.17 -3.41
C THR A 279 4.52 26.76 -4.61
N PRO A 280 4.73 28.06 -4.92
CA PRO A 280 4.15 28.67 -6.09
C PRO A 280 4.57 28.02 -7.42
N PRO A 281 3.71 28.07 -8.45
CA PRO A 281 4.05 27.63 -9.80
C PRO A 281 5.32 28.28 -10.36
N GLY A 282 6.21 27.44 -10.90
CA GLY A 282 7.47 27.84 -11.52
C GLY A 282 8.65 28.05 -10.55
N THR A 283 8.48 27.74 -9.27
CA THR A 283 9.59 27.52 -8.33
C THR A 283 10.13 26.11 -8.53
N LEU A 284 11.42 25.85 -8.24
CA LEU A 284 11.93 24.49 -8.15
C LEU A 284 11.12 23.75 -7.08
N ASN A 285 10.25 22.83 -7.50
CA ASN A 285 9.31 22.17 -6.60
C ASN A 285 9.76 20.74 -6.34
N THR A 286 9.98 20.40 -5.07
CA THR A 286 10.36 19.06 -4.60
C THR A 286 9.17 18.24 -4.12
N LEU A 287 7.95 18.81 -4.18
CA LEU A 287 6.71 18.18 -3.73
C LEU A 287 6.48 16.84 -4.44
N GLN A 288 6.19 15.80 -3.67
CA GLN A 288 5.92 14.46 -4.18
C GLN A 288 4.42 14.17 -4.20
N PRO A 289 3.94 13.32 -5.12
CA PRO A 289 2.57 12.84 -5.07
C PRO A 289 2.33 12.01 -3.81
N ALA A 290 1.36 12.42 -3.00
CA ALA A 290 0.92 11.68 -1.82
C ALA A 290 -0.43 11.01 -2.08
N GLY A 291 -0.58 9.76 -1.64
CA GLY A 291 -1.82 8.98 -1.78
C GLY A 291 -1.74 7.68 -0.99
N PHE A 292 -2.84 6.93 -0.95
CA PHE A 292 -2.92 5.59 -0.33
C PHE A 292 -3.09 4.44 -1.33
N GLY A 293 -3.36 4.79 -2.59
CA GLY A 293 -3.58 3.84 -3.67
C GLY A 293 -2.28 3.34 -4.31
N ILE A 294 -2.40 2.65 -5.44
CA ILE A 294 -1.27 2.10 -6.18
C ILE A 294 -0.56 3.20 -6.98
N VAL A 295 0.76 3.30 -6.84
CA VAL A 295 1.62 4.07 -7.73
C VAL A 295 1.82 3.25 -9.01
N SER A 296 1.43 3.77 -10.17
CA SER A 296 1.49 3.01 -11.44
C SER A 296 2.92 2.58 -11.80
N ARG A 297 3.06 1.41 -12.43
CA ARG A 297 4.33 0.88 -12.97
C ARG A 297 5.05 1.83 -13.94
N ALA A 298 4.30 2.68 -14.65
CA ALA A 298 4.86 3.63 -15.61
C ALA A 298 5.37 4.94 -14.96
N TRP A 299 5.21 5.10 -13.64
CA TRP A 299 5.57 6.34 -12.95
C TRP A 299 6.90 6.18 -12.21
N GLN A 300 7.60 7.29 -12.01
CA GLN A 300 8.59 7.34 -10.95
C GLN A 300 7.87 7.20 -9.60
N PRO A 301 8.38 6.42 -8.62
CA PRO A 301 9.72 5.83 -8.57
C PRO A 301 9.81 4.42 -9.17
N ARG A 302 8.69 3.76 -9.49
CA ARG A 302 8.71 2.35 -9.93
C ARG A 302 9.43 2.18 -11.26
N LEU A 303 9.26 3.11 -12.19
CA LEU A 303 9.93 3.06 -13.49
C LEU A 303 11.45 2.95 -13.37
N ALA A 304 12.07 3.58 -12.36
CA ALA A 304 13.51 3.45 -12.11
C ALA A 304 13.96 2.03 -11.67
N MET A 305 13.02 1.19 -11.22
CA MET A 305 13.27 -0.18 -10.79
C MET A 305 13.05 -1.22 -11.90
N ALA A 306 12.51 -0.80 -13.05
CA ALA A 306 12.26 -1.67 -14.19
C ALA A 306 13.54 -2.14 -14.90
N GLY A 307 14.69 -1.53 -14.58
CA GLY A 307 15.97 -1.78 -15.24
C GLY A 307 16.14 -1.03 -16.55
N THR A 308 17.25 -1.26 -17.23
CA THR A 308 17.67 -0.51 -18.43
C THR A 308 17.25 -1.24 -19.71
N TYR A 309 16.28 -0.67 -20.44
CA TYR A 309 15.80 -1.16 -21.74
C TYR A 309 16.40 -0.34 -22.90
N ASP A 310 17.71 -0.45 -23.10
CA ASP A 310 18.42 0.22 -24.19
C ASP A 310 18.61 -0.68 -25.42
N GLN A 311 19.35 -0.19 -26.43
CA GLN A 311 19.64 -0.95 -27.64
C GLN A 311 20.45 -2.22 -27.36
N ALA A 312 21.34 -2.20 -26.35
CA ALA A 312 22.10 -3.37 -25.97
C ALA A 312 21.21 -4.46 -25.35
N TRP A 313 20.24 -4.07 -24.51
CA TRP A 313 19.19 -4.98 -24.06
C TRP A 313 18.39 -5.54 -25.23
N LEU A 314 17.97 -4.70 -26.18
CA LEU A 314 17.17 -5.14 -27.32
C LEU A 314 17.90 -6.17 -28.21
N GLU A 315 19.20 -5.96 -28.46
CA GLU A 315 20.00 -6.82 -29.33
C GLU A 315 20.45 -8.13 -28.64
N LYS A 316 20.67 -8.11 -27.33
CA LYS A 316 21.38 -9.20 -26.62
C LYS A 316 20.60 -9.87 -25.49
N ARG A 317 19.57 -9.22 -24.94
CA ARG A 317 18.85 -9.67 -23.75
C ARG A 317 17.36 -9.90 -23.99
N HIS A 318 16.73 -9.18 -24.91
CA HIS A 318 15.32 -9.38 -25.26
C HIS A 318 15.06 -10.86 -25.62
N PRO A 319 13.99 -11.50 -25.10
CA PRO A 319 12.85 -10.92 -24.38
C PRO A 319 12.96 -10.95 -22.84
N TYR A 320 14.13 -11.24 -22.28
CA TYR A 320 14.30 -11.42 -20.84
C TYR A 320 14.45 -10.08 -20.08
N LEU A 321 14.35 -10.15 -18.74
CA LEU A 321 14.49 -8.97 -17.87
C LEU A 321 15.89 -8.33 -17.99
N PRO A 322 16.01 -6.99 -17.94
CA PRO A 322 17.30 -6.33 -17.79
C PRO A 322 18.06 -6.86 -16.58
N ALA A 323 19.39 -6.93 -16.68
CA ALA A 323 20.25 -7.47 -15.61
C ALA A 323 20.20 -6.63 -14.31
N ASP A 324 19.81 -5.36 -14.42
CA ASP A 324 19.62 -4.40 -13.33
C ASP A 324 18.15 -4.27 -12.88
N PHE A 325 17.25 -5.16 -13.33
CA PHE A 325 15.86 -5.19 -12.86
C PHE A 325 15.79 -5.42 -11.34
N ASN A 326 15.01 -4.58 -10.65
CA ASN A 326 14.82 -4.67 -9.21
C ASN A 326 13.38 -5.11 -8.90
N PHE A 327 13.22 -6.24 -8.20
CA PHE A 327 11.91 -6.79 -7.85
C PHE A 327 11.02 -5.88 -7.00
N ARG A 328 11.57 -4.84 -6.34
CA ARG A 328 10.75 -3.78 -5.72
C ARG A 328 9.85 -3.05 -6.74
N TYR A 329 10.13 -3.16 -8.05
CA TYR A 329 9.24 -2.75 -9.13
C TYR A 329 7.82 -3.30 -8.96
N TRP A 330 7.67 -4.50 -8.41
CA TRP A 330 6.38 -5.16 -8.22
C TRP A 330 5.61 -4.69 -6.99
N ASN A 331 6.25 -3.99 -6.05
CA ASN A 331 5.55 -3.30 -4.97
C ASN A 331 4.83 -2.07 -5.51
N GLY A 332 3.50 -2.05 -5.39
CA GLY A 332 2.64 -0.99 -5.91
C GLY A 332 2.29 0.09 -4.90
N ALA A 333 2.43 -0.18 -3.60
CA ALA A 333 2.18 0.84 -2.58
C ALA A 333 3.28 1.93 -2.64
N PRO A 334 2.98 3.19 -2.27
CA PRO A 334 4.03 4.19 -2.07
C PRO A 334 5.00 3.71 -0.97
N GLU A 335 6.25 4.17 -1.01
CA GLU A 335 7.34 3.64 -0.18
C GLU A 335 7.04 3.69 1.33
N ASP A 336 6.33 4.73 1.78
CA ASP A 336 5.88 4.92 3.16
C ASP A 336 4.71 4.01 3.57
N GLN A 337 4.25 3.13 2.67
CA GLN A 337 3.21 2.12 2.90
C GLN A 337 3.66 0.70 2.56
N GLN A 338 4.97 0.47 2.46
CA GLN A 338 5.55 -0.85 2.22
C GLN A 338 6.16 -1.43 3.52
N VAL A 339 5.58 -2.50 4.05
CA VAL A 339 6.06 -3.15 5.28
C VAL A 339 7.12 -4.20 4.93
N ARG A 340 8.38 -3.94 5.30
CA ARG A 340 9.54 -4.78 4.92
C ARG A 340 9.59 -6.14 5.62
N ALA A 341 9.08 -6.24 6.84
CA ALA A 341 9.07 -7.50 7.60
C ALA A 341 7.94 -8.45 7.18
N PHE A 342 7.14 -8.03 6.20
CA PHE A 342 5.79 -8.52 5.94
C PHE A 342 4.83 -8.34 7.14
N LEU A 343 3.54 -8.19 6.83
CA LEU A 343 2.50 -8.36 7.83
C LEU A 343 2.30 -9.86 8.11
N THR A 344 2.06 -10.19 9.36
CA THR A 344 1.75 -11.55 9.84
C THR A 344 0.31 -11.93 9.47
N GLY A 345 -0.57 -10.95 9.35
CA GLY A 345 -1.99 -11.16 9.08
C GLY A 345 -2.84 -11.23 10.36
N ASP A 346 -2.31 -10.80 11.50
CA ASP A 346 -3.01 -10.69 12.79
C ASP A 346 -2.98 -9.27 13.38
N GLU A 347 -2.47 -8.29 12.62
CA GLU A 347 -2.34 -6.91 13.03
C GLU A 347 -3.68 -6.22 13.28
N THR A 348 -3.62 -5.16 14.09
CA THR A 348 -4.76 -4.24 14.26
C THR A 348 -4.63 -3.11 13.24
N VAL A 349 -5.65 -2.91 12.43
CA VAL A 349 -5.72 -1.82 11.45
C VAL A 349 -6.73 -0.79 11.92
N THR A 350 -6.31 0.47 11.95
CA THR A 350 -7.18 1.61 12.29
C THR A 350 -7.17 2.64 11.18
N LEU A 351 -8.35 2.96 10.65
CA LEU A 351 -8.57 3.98 9.63
C LEU A 351 -9.17 5.23 10.26
N PHE A 352 -8.63 6.40 9.90
CA PHE A 352 -9.09 7.71 10.34
C PHE A 352 -9.70 8.49 9.18
N ASN A 353 -10.97 8.86 9.31
CA ASN A 353 -11.72 9.66 8.35
C ASN A 353 -11.76 9.04 6.93
N MET A 354 -11.67 7.72 6.79
CA MET A 354 -11.68 7.01 5.49
C MET A 354 -12.99 6.29 5.19
N CYS A 355 -14.00 6.44 6.04
CA CYS A 355 -15.34 5.94 5.82
C CYS A 355 -16.37 6.89 6.45
N PRO A 356 -17.64 6.83 6.03
CA PRO A 356 -18.71 7.55 6.72
C PRO A 356 -18.82 7.12 8.19
N HIS A 357 -19.16 8.05 9.08
CA HIS A 357 -19.41 7.74 10.50
C HIS A 357 -20.59 6.77 10.74
N THR A 358 -21.42 6.53 9.72
CA THR A 358 -22.52 5.58 9.74
C THR A 358 -22.08 4.15 9.37
N THR A 359 -20.80 3.95 9.02
CA THR A 359 -20.26 2.62 8.72
C THR A 359 -20.31 1.75 9.98
N PRO A 360 -20.84 0.52 9.91
CA PRO A 360 -20.81 -0.40 11.04
C PRO A 360 -19.39 -0.57 11.60
N GLY A 361 -19.27 -0.60 12.93
CA GLY A 361 -17.97 -0.65 13.63
C GLY A 361 -17.23 0.69 13.74
N ALA A 362 -17.60 1.72 12.99
CA ALA A 362 -16.97 3.04 13.08
C ALA A 362 -17.42 3.81 14.34
N ARG A 363 -16.48 4.51 14.95
CA ARG A 363 -16.70 5.33 16.16
C ARG A 363 -16.25 6.76 15.91
N ARG A 364 -16.71 7.70 16.74
CA ARG A 364 -16.17 9.07 16.75
C ARG A 364 -15.19 9.22 17.90
N ASP A 365 -14.01 9.77 17.61
CA ASP A 365 -13.06 10.15 18.67
C ASP A 365 -13.46 11.49 19.32
N ALA A 366 -12.69 11.91 20.34
CA ALA A 366 -12.90 13.18 21.04
C ALA A 366 -12.82 14.42 20.12
N ASN A 367 -12.07 14.33 19.02
CA ASN A 367 -11.94 15.40 18.03
C ASN A 367 -13.08 15.38 16.99
N GLY A 368 -13.91 14.34 17.00
CA GLY A 368 -15.02 14.11 16.08
C GLY A 368 -14.61 13.47 14.75
N ASN A 369 -13.37 12.96 14.66
CA ASN A 369 -12.92 12.12 13.55
C ASN A 369 -13.69 10.81 13.56
N THR A 370 -13.94 10.24 12.39
CA THR A 370 -14.44 8.88 12.26
C THR A 370 -13.27 7.91 12.33
N CYS A 371 -13.29 6.98 13.29
CA CYS A 371 -12.27 5.96 13.47
C CYS A 371 -12.91 4.59 13.25
N LEU A 372 -12.33 3.78 12.37
CA LEU A 372 -12.74 2.40 12.16
C LEU A 372 -11.55 1.49 12.48
N SER A 373 -11.69 0.57 13.42
CA SER A 373 -10.62 -0.34 13.83
C SER A 373 -11.10 -1.79 13.74
N PHE A 374 -10.26 -2.67 13.23
CA PHE A 374 -10.51 -4.10 13.12
C PHE A 374 -9.19 -4.89 13.21
N HIS A 375 -9.30 -6.15 13.59
CA HIS A 375 -8.17 -7.08 13.66
C HIS A 375 -8.14 -7.97 12.44
N LEU A 376 -6.95 -8.16 11.86
CA LEU A 376 -6.76 -9.21 10.86
C LEU A 376 -6.91 -10.59 11.54
N PRO A 377 -7.50 -11.58 10.86
CA PRO A 377 -7.96 -12.81 11.52
C PRO A 377 -6.85 -13.79 11.91
N GLY A 378 -5.59 -13.59 11.49
CA GLY A 378 -4.46 -14.44 11.84
C GLY A 378 -4.43 -15.79 11.13
N HIS A 379 -5.10 -15.91 9.97
CA HIS A 379 -5.02 -17.11 9.13
C HIS A 379 -3.63 -17.20 8.47
N LEU A 380 -3.09 -18.43 8.40
CA LEU A 380 -1.75 -18.70 7.90
C LEU A 380 -1.81 -19.59 6.64
N PRO A 381 -1.98 -19.01 5.44
CA PRO A 381 -1.75 -19.72 4.19
C PRO A 381 -0.30 -20.17 4.05
N PHE A 382 -0.11 -21.37 3.52
CA PHE A 382 1.21 -21.94 3.25
C PHE A 382 1.13 -22.92 2.07
N VAL A 383 2.29 -23.35 1.60
CA VAL A 383 2.41 -24.34 0.53
C VAL A 383 3.16 -25.56 1.06
N LEU A 384 2.53 -26.73 0.97
CA LEU A 384 3.24 -27.99 1.18
C LEU A 384 3.91 -28.39 -0.14
N VAL A 385 5.23 -28.47 -0.12
CA VAL A 385 6.07 -28.81 -1.26
C VAL A 385 6.38 -30.29 -1.20
N ARG A 386 6.13 -31.01 -2.30
CA ARG A 386 6.58 -32.38 -2.49
C ARG A 386 7.64 -32.42 -3.58
N TYR A 387 8.84 -32.85 -3.24
CA TYR A 387 9.91 -33.03 -4.20
C TYR A 387 9.80 -34.38 -4.93
N GLU A 388 10.51 -34.51 -6.04
CA GLU A 388 10.58 -35.76 -6.83
C GLU A 388 11.23 -36.91 -6.06
N ASP A 389 12.15 -36.61 -5.14
CA ASP A 389 12.81 -37.59 -4.26
C ASP A 389 11.92 -38.07 -3.09
N GLY A 390 10.68 -37.56 -3.00
CA GLY A 390 9.72 -37.91 -1.97
C GLY A 390 9.79 -37.06 -0.70
N GLN A 391 10.78 -36.16 -0.56
CA GLN A 391 10.85 -35.24 0.58
C GLN A 391 9.69 -34.25 0.57
N LEU A 392 9.28 -33.84 1.78
CA LEU A 392 8.24 -32.85 2.01
C LEU A 392 8.85 -31.64 2.71
N ALA A 393 8.43 -30.44 2.31
CA ALA A 393 8.77 -29.21 3.00
C ALA A 393 7.55 -28.30 3.14
N GLU A 394 7.44 -27.63 4.27
CA GLU A 394 6.49 -26.55 4.46
C GLU A 394 7.12 -25.23 3.99
N LEU A 395 6.41 -24.50 3.13
CA LEU A 395 6.82 -23.21 2.64
C LEU A 395 5.79 -22.16 3.05
N PRO A 396 6.13 -21.26 3.99
CA PRO A 396 5.25 -20.16 4.39
C PRO A 396 4.89 -19.27 3.20
N ALA A 397 3.62 -18.83 3.13
CA ALA A 397 3.23 -17.78 2.19
C ALA A 397 3.17 -16.44 2.94
N HIS A 398 3.84 -15.43 2.42
CA HIS A 398 3.88 -14.10 3.03
C HIS A 398 2.72 -13.24 2.56
N LEU A 399 2.04 -12.55 3.47
CA LEU A 399 1.04 -11.54 3.12
C LEU A 399 1.76 -10.35 2.47
N ASP A 400 1.76 -10.27 1.14
CA ASP A 400 2.52 -9.23 0.43
C ASP A 400 1.64 -8.13 -0.16
N THR A 401 0.33 -8.28 -0.10
CA THR A 401 -0.63 -7.24 -0.46
C THR A 401 -1.79 -7.26 0.52
N LEU A 402 -1.97 -6.17 1.27
CA LEU A 402 -3.17 -5.88 2.05
C LEU A 402 -3.93 -4.76 1.35
N LEU A 403 -5.09 -5.07 0.78
CA LEU A 403 -5.98 -4.11 0.13
C LEU A 403 -7.23 -3.90 0.98
N ILE A 404 -7.52 -2.64 1.31
CA ILE A 404 -8.71 -2.25 2.05
C ILE A 404 -9.64 -1.46 1.13
N GLU A 405 -10.79 -2.04 0.81
CA GLU A 405 -11.86 -1.44 0.03
C GLU A 405 -12.89 -0.82 0.97
N ALA A 406 -12.77 0.49 1.19
CA ALA A 406 -13.69 1.32 1.96
C ALA A 406 -14.57 2.21 1.06
N VAL A 407 -14.86 1.71 -0.14
CA VAL A 407 -15.81 2.30 -1.08
C VAL A 407 -16.86 1.25 -1.48
N PRO A 408 -18.11 1.65 -1.81
CA PRO A 408 -19.12 0.70 -2.24
C PRO A 408 -18.68 -0.05 -3.50
N VAL A 409 -18.84 -1.37 -3.51
CA VAL A 409 -18.56 -2.22 -4.68
C VAL A 409 -19.42 -1.78 -5.87
N LYS A 410 -20.67 -1.37 -5.61
CA LYS A 410 -21.58 -0.72 -6.54
C LYS A 410 -22.18 0.53 -5.89
N PRO A 411 -22.35 1.65 -6.60
CA PRO A 411 -22.89 2.89 -6.01
C PRO A 411 -24.27 2.76 -5.34
N ALA A 412 -25.08 1.78 -5.76
CA ALA A 412 -26.42 1.54 -5.23
C ALA A 412 -26.47 0.60 -4.01
N LEU A 413 -25.35 -0.01 -3.61
CA LEU A 413 -25.29 -0.92 -2.47
C LEU A 413 -24.79 -0.19 -1.21
N PRO A 414 -25.23 -0.61 -0.01
CA PRO A 414 -24.64 -0.13 1.23
C PRO A 414 -23.14 -0.42 1.26
N LEU A 415 -22.39 0.45 1.93
CA LEU A 415 -20.96 0.26 2.11
C LEU A 415 -20.72 -0.97 3.00
N ALA A 416 -20.07 -1.98 2.43
CA ALA A 416 -19.46 -3.09 3.15
C ALA A 416 -17.95 -2.97 2.99
N ILE A 417 -17.23 -2.82 4.10
CA ILE A 417 -15.77 -2.75 4.06
C ILE A 417 -15.25 -4.15 3.73
N GLN A 418 -14.50 -4.25 2.64
CA GLN A 418 -13.79 -5.48 2.30
C GLN A 418 -12.31 -5.33 2.58
N VAL A 419 -11.72 -6.37 3.14
CA VAL A 419 -10.28 -6.48 3.38
C VAL A 419 -9.79 -7.67 2.58
N ILE A 420 -8.85 -7.45 1.68
CA ILE A 420 -8.30 -8.49 0.82
C ILE A 420 -6.82 -8.66 1.16
N GLY A 421 -6.42 -9.91 1.41
CA GLY A 421 -5.03 -10.28 1.47
C GLY A 421 -4.62 -11.10 0.25
N VAL A 422 -3.39 -10.90 -0.22
CA VAL A 422 -2.73 -11.80 -1.17
C VAL A 422 -1.48 -12.35 -0.49
N TRP A 423 -1.44 -13.67 -0.34
CA TRP A 423 -0.31 -14.39 0.20
C TRP A 423 0.49 -15.00 -0.94
N ARG A 424 1.82 -14.87 -0.86
CA ARG A 424 2.72 -15.35 -1.91
C ARG A 424 3.84 -16.19 -1.32
N ALA A 425 4.07 -17.33 -1.95
CA ALA A 425 5.19 -18.21 -1.66
C ALA A 425 6.01 -18.39 -2.94
N THR A 426 7.33 -18.36 -2.82
CA THR A 426 8.26 -18.55 -3.96
C THR A 426 9.26 -19.63 -3.63
N ILE A 427 9.52 -20.54 -4.57
CA ILE A 427 10.43 -21.67 -4.37
C ILE A 427 11.27 -21.95 -5.61
N ALA A 428 12.55 -22.23 -5.40
CA ALA A 428 13.45 -22.66 -6.46
C ALA A 428 12.96 -23.96 -7.12
N VAL A 429 13.22 -24.12 -8.42
CA VAL A 429 12.88 -25.37 -9.13
C VAL A 429 13.84 -26.52 -8.86
N THR A 430 14.90 -26.28 -8.08
CA THR A 430 15.91 -27.26 -7.67
C THR A 430 16.02 -27.24 -6.15
N PRO A 431 15.84 -28.38 -5.45
CA PRO A 431 15.55 -29.72 -5.99
C PRO A 431 14.18 -29.78 -6.72
N ALA A 432 14.04 -30.74 -7.62
CA ALA A 432 12.89 -30.82 -8.52
C ALA A 432 11.58 -30.95 -7.74
N VAL A 433 10.66 -30.00 -7.95
CA VAL A 433 9.35 -29.98 -7.31
C VAL A 433 8.36 -30.80 -8.12
N ARG A 434 7.82 -31.84 -7.48
CA ARG A 434 6.79 -32.71 -8.06
C ARG A 434 5.40 -32.11 -7.88
N ILE A 435 5.04 -31.70 -6.66
CA ILE A 435 3.70 -31.17 -6.32
C ILE A 435 3.83 -29.94 -5.42
N LEU A 436 3.03 -28.90 -5.68
CA LEU A 436 2.76 -27.79 -4.77
C LEU A 436 1.30 -27.88 -4.30
N GLU A 437 1.08 -27.97 -2.99
CA GLU A 437 -0.26 -27.99 -2.40
C GLU A 437 -0.50 -26.70 -1.61
N ALA A 438 -1.41 -25.84 -2.08
CA ALA A 438 -1.83 -24.68 -1.31
C ALA A 438 -2.74 -25.13 -0.16
N ARG A 439 -2.40 -24.71 1.06
CA ARG A 439 -3.08 -25.05 2.31
C ARG A 439 -3.20 -23.82 3.20
N MET A 440 -3.99 -23.92 4.26
CA MET A 440 -4.14 -22.86 5.25
C MET A 440 -4.36 -23.46 6.63
N ILE A 441 -3.73 -22.87 7.64
CA ILE A 441 -4.04 -23.10 9.05
C ILE A 441 -4.90 -21.93 9.52
N SER A 442 -6.09 -22.22 10.04
CA SER A 442 -6.92 -21.19 10.66
C SER A 442 -6.31 -20.71 11.97
N ARG A 443 -6.65 -19.50 12.42
CA ARG A 443 -6.14 -18.98 13.69
C ARG A 443 -6.48 -19.87 14.88
N ASN A 444 -7.69 -20.42 14.90
CA ASN A 444 -8.13 -21.34 15.94
C ASN A 444 -7.31 -22.63 15.96
N GLU A 445 -7.00 -23.19 14.79
CA GLU A 445 -6.12 -24.36 14.69
C GLU A 445 -4.70 -24.02 15.14
N ALA A 446 -4.15 -22.87 14.72
CA ALA A 446 -2.83 -22.42 15.14
C ALA A 446 -2.73 -22.22 16.67
N ASP A 447 -3.75 -21.62 17.28
CA ASP A 447 -3.81 -21.42 18.73
C ASP A 447 -3.97 -22.75 19.49
N ALA A 448 -4.74 -23.70 18.95
CA ALA A 448 -4.85 -25.05 19.51
C ALA A 448 -3.50 -25.79 19.45
N MET A 449 -2.81 -25.75 18.31
CA MET A 449 -1.48 -26.36 18.14
C MET A 449 -0.43 -25.77 19.09
N ARG A 450 -0.44 -24.45 19.31
CA ARG A 450 0.43 -23.79 20.30
C ARG A 450 0.15 -24.27 21.71
N THR A 451 -1.12 -24.39 22.08
CA THR A 451 -1.54 -24.85 23.40
C THR A 451 -1.09 -26.30 23.66
N GLU A 452 -1.24 -27.18 22.65
CA GLU A 452 -0.77 -28.58 22.73
C GLU A 452 0.75 -28.69 22.83
N GLN A 453 1.50 -27.91 22.07
CA GLN A 453 2.96 -27.86 22.17
C GLN A 453 3.42 -27.39 23.55
N GLN A 454 2.78 -26.36 24.11
CA GLN A 454 3.12 -25.85 25.44
C GLN A 454 2.86 -26.90 26.53
N ILE A 455 1.72 -27.60 26.48
CA ILE A 455 1.40 -28.72 27.38
C ILE A 455 2.42 -29.87 27.22
N GLY A 456 2.81 -30.21 26.00
CA GLY A 456 3.81 -31.24 25.73
C GLY A 456 5.20 -30.89 26.26
N THR A 457 5.59 -29.61 26.18
CA THR A 457 6.86 -29.11 26.70
C THR A 457 6.88 -29.15 28.23
N ASP A 458 5.79 -28.75 28.88
CA ASP A 458 5.64 -28.79 30.33
C ASP A 458 5.61 -30.25 30.86
N ALA A 459 4.92 -31.16 30.17
CA ALA A 459 4.89 -32.59 30.51
C ALA A 459 6.26 -33.27 30.34
N THR A 460 7.01 -32.92 29.30
CA THR A 460 8.37 -33.44 29.08
C THR A 460 9.32 -32.94 30.16
N THR A 461 9.19 -31.67 30.57
CA THR A 461 9.98 -31.08 31.66
C THR A 461 9.67 -31.75 33.01
N ALA A 462 8.39 -32.07 33.28
CA ALA A 462 7.98 -32.79 34.49
C ALA A 462 8.48 -34.25 34.53
N THR A 463 8.53 -34.92 33.37
CA THR A 463 8.99 -36.32 33.27
C THR A 463 10.50 -36.44 33.43
N VAL A 464 11.27 -35.47 32.89
CA VAL A 464 12.72 -35.39 33.11
C VAL A 464 13.06 -35.09 34.58
N ALA A 465 12.28 -34.23 35.25
CA ALA A 465 12.47 -33.95 36.68
C ALA A 465 12.27 -35.18 37.59
N LEU A 466 11.31 -36.06 37.26
CA LEU A 466 11.05 -37.31 37.99
C LEU A 466 12.10 -38.39 37.73
N ALA A 467 12.69 -38.43 36.53
CA ALA A 467 13.75 -39.38 36.20
C ALA A 467 15.11 -39.02 36.82
N THR A 468 15.37 -37.74 37.10
CA THR A 468 16.60 -37.28 37.77
C THR A 468 16.55 -37.34 39.31
N SER A 469 15.40 -37.68 39.88
CA SER A 469 15.20 -37.83 41.34
C SER A 469 15.08 -39.28 41.80
N SER A 470 15.49 -40.24 40.96
CA SER A 470 15.47 -41.69 41.26
C SER A 470 16.86 -42.21 41.58
#